data_AF-M8CFE2-F1
#
_entry.id   AF-M8CFE2-F1
#
_cell.length_a   1.000
_cell.length_b   1.000
_cell.length_c   1.000
_cell.angle_alpha   90.00
_cell.angle_beta   90.00
_cell.angle_gamma   90.00
#
_symmetry.space_group_name_H-M   'P 1'
#
loop_
_entity.id
_entity.type
_entity.pdbx_description
1 polymer ?
#
loop_
_entity_poly.entity_id
_entity_poly.type
_entity_poly.pdbx_seq_one_letter_code
_entity_poly.pdbx_strand_id
1 'polypeptide(L)'
;MANSAFATTNEYGNFSIELPSRLHAIPSLENACSVKVLELPPDSACRVGGGHGSSHGLRLSSSDGSVRTYTTGVIRLQHDGTPSNKCVQEEDTSDRR
;
A
#
# COMPACT_ATOMS: atom_id res chain seq x y z
N MET A 1 23.87 4.82 -1.57
CA MET A 1 23.10 4.15 -0.51
C MET A 1 21.62 4.41 -0.75
N ALA A 2 20.76 3.39 -0.66
CA ALA A 2 19.37 3.49 -1.10
C ALA A 2 18.48 4.19 -0.05
N ASN A 3 17.62 5.09 -0.54
CA ASN A 3 16.56 5.80 0.21
C ASN A 3 15.18 5.16 0.01
N SER A 4 15.17 3.92 -0.50
CA SER A 4 13.97 3.15 -0.80
C SER A 4 14.18 1.70 -0.36
N ALA A 5 13.08 1.04 -0.06
CA ALA A 5 13.01 -0.40 0.19
C ALA A 5 11.87 -0.98 -0.66
N PHE A 6 11.98 -2.26 -0.99
CA PHE A 6 11.08 -2.94 -1.92
C PHE A 6 10.54 -4.21 -1.27
N ALA A 7 9.29 -4.55 -1.59
CA ALA A 7 8.65 -5.80 -1.20
C ALA A 7 7.65 -6.22 -2.27
N THR A 8 7.38 -7.53 -2.32
CA THR A 8 6.34 -8.12 -3.15
C THR A 8 5.17 -8.49 -2.26
N THR A 9 3.94 -8.32 -2.76
CA THR A 9 2.74 -8.77 -2.06
C THR A 9 2.66 -10.30 -2.03
N ASN A 10 2.14 -10.85 -0.95
CA ASN A 10 1.83 -12.26 -0.83
C ASN A 10 0.51 -12.64 -1.52
N GLU A 11 0.08 -13.90 -1.39
CA GLU A 11 -1.14 -14.43 -1.99
C GLU A 11 -2.43 -13.76 -1.51
N TYR A 12 -2.39 -13.06 -0.37
CA TYR A 12 -3.52 -12.29 0.18
C TYR A 12 -3.45 -10.79 -0.18
N GLY A 13 -2.45 -10.37 -0.96
CA GLY A 13 -2.23 -8.96 -1.31
C GLY A 13 -1.54 -8.14 -0.20
N ASN A 14 -1.07 -8.78 0.87
CA ASN A 14 -0.36 -8.11 1.97
C ASN A 14 1.13 -8.00 1.66
N PHE A 15 1.77 -6.93 2.11
CA PHE A 15 3.22 -6.75 2.03
C PHE A 15 3.77 -6.28 3.39
N SER A 16 5.05 -6.51 3.62
CA SER A 16 5.76 -6.01 4.79
C SER A 16 7.15 -5.58 4.38
N ILE A 17 7.59 -4.43 4.89
CA ILE A 17 8.89 -3.85 4.61
C ILE A 17 9.57 -3.62 5.94
N GLU A 18 10.70 -4.30 6.17
CA GLU A 18 11.61 -3.94 7.24
C GLU A 18 12.35 -2.67 6.84
N LEU A 19 12.18 -1.61 7.64
CA LEU A 19 12.84 -0.34 7.35
C LEU A 19 14.36 -0.51 7.54
N PRO A 20 15.18 -0.04 6.58
CA PRO A 20 16.61 0.06 6.80
C PRO A 20 16.92 0.91 8.03
N SER A 21 17.94 0.54 8.81
CA SER A 21 18.24 1.14 10.11
C SER A 21 18.38 2.67 10.09
N ARG A 22 18.87 3.24 8.98
CA ARG A 22 18.99 4.70 8.81
C ARG A 22 17.64 5.42 8.73
N LEU A 23 16.59 4.73 8.29
CA LEU A 23 15.23 5.27 8.23
C LEU A 23 14.52 5.20 9.60
N HIS A 24 15.00 4.38 10.55
CA HIS A 24 14.42 4.30 11.90
C HIS A 24 14.49 5.62 12.67
N ALA A 25 15.50 6.46 12.38
CA ALA A 25 15.70 7.73 13.04
C ALA A 25 14.98 8.91 12.35
N ILE A 26 14.21 8.66 11.28
CA ILE A 26 13.48 9.73 10.59
C ILE A 26 12.35 10.22 11.51
N PRO A 27 12.36 11.49 11.93
CA PRO A 27 11.23 12.06 12.66
C PRO A 27 10.02 12.14 11.72
N SER A 28 8.85 11.80 12.24
CA SER A 28 7.60 11.76 11.48
C SER A 28 7.72 11.03 10.13
N LEU A 29 8.16 9.76 10.19
CA LEU A 29 8.31 8.90 9.02
C LEU A 29 7.01 8.84 8.19
N GLU A 30 5.86 8.93 8.84
CA GLU A 30 4.54 9.02 8.21
C GLU A 30 4.38 10.18 7.21
N ASN A 31 5.13 11.27 7.42
CA ASN A 31 5.13 12.46 6.56
C ASN A 31 6.32 12.49 5.57
N ALA A 32 7.38 11.74 5.86
CA ALA A 32 8.63 11.75 5.09
C ALA A 32 8.69 10.64 4.03
N CYS A 33 7.90 9.58 4.19
CA CYS A 33 7.92 8.41 3.33
C CYS A 33 6.55 8.11 2.74
N SER A 34 6.55 7.45 1.58
CA SER A 34 5.34 6.95 0.94
C SER A 34 5.59 5.61 0.28
N VAL A 35 4.50 4.87 0.05
CA VAL A 35 4.51 3.58 -0.63
C VAL A 35 3.98 3.77 -2.04
N LYS A 36 4.62 3.11 -3.00
CA LYS A 36 4.22 3.15 -4.40
C LYS A 36 4.14 1.75 -4.95
N VAL A 37 3.06 1.46 -5.67
CA VAL A 37 2.95 0.22 -6.46
C VAL A 37 3.81 0.41 -7.71
N LEU A 38 4.85 -0.41 -7.84
CA LEU A 38 5.82 -0.30 -8.93
C LEU A 38 5.44 -1.20 -10.11
N GLU A 39 4.96 -2.40 -9.82
CA GLU A 39 4.67 -3.43 -10.81
C GLU A 39 3.42 -4.19 -10.41
N LEU A 40 2.64 -4.59 -11.42
CA LEU A 40 1.53 -5.52 -11.29
C LEU A 40 1.88 -6.80 -12.04
N PRO A 41 1.30 -7.95 -11.66
CA PRO A 41 1.44 -9.18 -12.43
C PRO A 41 1.06 -8.94 -13.92
N PRO A 42 1.75 -9.58 -14.88
CA PRO A 42 1.54 -9.32 -16.31
C PRO A 42 0.09 -9.46 -16.77
N ASP A 43 -0.64 -10.42 -16.20
CA ASP A 43 -2.04 -10.73 -16.55
C ASP A 43 -3.05 -10.02 -15.63
N SER A 44 -2.61 -8.99 -14.90
CA SER A 44 -3.48 -8.19 -14.04
C SER A 44 -4.49 -7.40 -14.87
N ALA A 45 -5.77 -7.69 -14.66
CA ALA A 45 -6.86 -6.85 -15.16
C ALA A 45 -6.98 -5.51 -14.39
N CYS A 46 -6.15 -5.28 -13.37
CA CYS A 46 -6.06 -4.01 -12.67
C CYS A 46 -5.02 -3.09 -13.31
N ARG A 47 -5.28 -1.78 -13.26
CA ARG A 47 -4.36 -0.71 -13.59
C ARG A 47 -4.07 0.12 -12.35
N VAL A 48 -2.84 0.59 -12.28
CA VAL A 48 -2.47 1.65 -11.35
C VAL A 48 -3.08 2.96 -11.90
N GLY A 49 -4.03 3.55 -11.17
CA GLY A 49 -4.81 4.71 -11.64
C GLY A 49 -3.95 5.82 -12.26
N GLY A 50 -4.46 6.45 -13.33
CA GLY A 50 -3.72 7.32 -14.24
C GLY A 50 -2.84 8.37 -13.54
N GLY A 51 -1.53 8.28 -13.81
CA GLY A 51 -0.51 9.14 -13.23
C GLY A 51 0.39 8.41 -12.23
N HIS A 52 1.37 7.67 -12.76
CA HIS A 52 2.58 7.27 -12.05
C HIS A 52 2.36 6.83 -10.58
N GLY A 53 1.62 5.75 -10.34
CA GLY A 53 1.51 5.11 -9.02
C GLY A 53 1.14 6.06 -7.90
N SER A 54 -0.16 6.19 -7.60
CA SER A 54 -0.65 6.96 -6.46
C SER A 54 0.24 6.69 -5.25
N SER A 55 0.94 7.74 -4.79
CA SER A 55 1.79 7.66 -3.63
C SER A 55 0.89 7.48 -2.40
N HIS A 56 0.99 6.35 -1.72
CA HIS A 56 0.21 6.04 -0.55
C HIS A 56 0.95 6.53 0.69
N GLY A 57 0.33 7.45 1.41
CA GLY A 57 0.86 7.95 2.68
C GLY A 57 0.89 6.83 3.73
N LEU A 58 1.79 6.99 4.69
CA LEU A 58 1.91 6.09 5.82
C LEU A 58 1.12 6.65 7.01
N ARG A 59 0.64 5.77 7.87
CA ARG A 59 0.01 6.09 9.15
C ARG A 59 0.59 5.22 10.23
N LEU A 60 0.86 5.80 11.40
CA LEU A 60 1.28 5.03 12.56
C LEU A 60 0.13 4.10 12.99
N SER A 61 0.39 2.80 12.97
CA SER A 61 -0.58 1.77 13.39
C SER A 61 -0.38 1.40 14.85
N SER A 62 0.86 1.27 15.28
CA SER A 62 1.21 0.96 16.67
C SER A 62 2.59 1.53 17.00
N SER A 63 2.77 1.84 18.29
CA SER A 63 4.05 2.22 18.85
C SER A 63 4.18 1.59 20.23
N ASP A 64 5.07 0.62 20.39
CA ASP A 64 5.36 -0.08 21.64
C ASP A 64 6.81 0.18 22.09
N GLY A 65 7.09 1.43 22.46
CA GLY A 65 8.40 1.82 23.01
C GLY A 65 9.54 1.80 21.99
N SER A 66 9.96 0.61 21.54
CA SER A 66 11.09 0.38 20.64
C SER A 66 10.69 0.02 19.20
N VAL A 67 9.47 -0.47 18.97
CA VAL A 67 8.99 -0.79 17.61
C VAL A 67 7.86 0.16 17.21
N ARG A 68 7.91 0.60 15.96
CA ARG A 68 6.87 1.41 15.33
C ARG A 68 6.42 0.71 14.08
N THR A 69 5.13 0.41 14.01
CA THR A 69 4.53 -0.19 12.83
C THR A 69 3.73 0.88 12.11
N TYR A 70 4.00 1.03 10.82
CA TYR A 70 3.26 1.94 9.94
C TYR A 70 2.44 1.12 8.94
N THR A 71 1.29 1.66 8.56
CA THR A 71 0.41 1.06 7.56
C THR A 71 -0.01 2.08 6.53
N THR A 72 -0.19 1.63 5.29
CA THR A 72 -0.85 2.41 4.23
C THR A 72 -2.38 2.26 4.27
N GLY A 73 -2.90 1.37 5.11
CA GLY A 73 -4.24 0.83 4.95
C GLY A 73 -4.36 0.01 3.65
N VAL A 74 -5.58 -0.09 3.12
CA VAL A 74 -5.87 -0.85 1.89
C VAL A 74 -5.55 0.01 0.66
N ILE A 75 -4.63 -0.48 -0.17
CA ILE A 75 -4.35 0.09 -1.49
C ILE A 75 -5.31 -0.52 -2.49
N ARG A 76 -6.26 0.28 -3.00
CA ARG A 76 -7.23 -0.16 -4.02
C ARG A 76 -6.70 0.17 -5.42
N LEU A 77 -6.57 -0.86 -6.26
CA LEU A 77 -6.24 -0.71 -7.68
C LEU A 77 -7.52 -0.55 -8.50
N GLN A 78 -7.44 0.14 -9.64
CA GLN A 78 -8.59 0.32 -10.53
C GLN A 78 -8.66 -0.83 -11.51
N HIS A 79 -9.86 -1.34 -11.81
CA HIS A 79 -10.02 -2.33 -12.87
C HIS A 79 -9.91 -1.66 -14.25
N ASP A 80 -9.23 -2.32 -15.18
CA ASP A 80 -9.25 -1.99 -16.60
C ASP A 80 -10.72 -1.85 -17.07
N GLY A 81 -11.04 -0.72 -17.70
CA GLY A 81 -12.37 -0.51 -18.29
C GLY A 81 -13.46 0.01 -17.35
N THR A 82 -13.21 0.14 -16.03
CA THR A 82 -14.15 0.81 -15.13
C THR A 82 -13.76 2.28 -14.97
N PRO A 83 -14.55 3.24 -15.49
CA PRO A 83 -14.24 4.65 -15.29
C PRO A 83 -14.39 5.02 -13.81
N SER A 84 -13.53 5.91 -13.29
CA SER A 84 -13.42 6.19 -11.84
C SER A 84 -14.71 6.72 -11.20
N ASN A 85 -15.69 7.10 -12.01
CA ASN A 85 -17.02 7.58 -11.63
C ASN A 85 -18.09 6.47 -11.50
N LYS A 86 -17.73 5.19 -11.71
CA LYS A 86 -18.63 4.06 -11.45
C LYS A 86 -18.11 3.24 -10.28
N CYS A 87 -18.75 3.40 -9.12
CA CYS A 87 -18.47 2.57 -7.94
C CYS A 87 -18.97 1.14 -8.20
N VAL A 88 -18.07 0.16 -8.15
CA VAL A 88 -18.50 -1.22 -7.89
C VAL A 88 -18.79 -1.28 -6.39
N GLN A 89 -20.03 -1.58 -6.02
CA GLN A 89 -20.40 -1.75 -4.62
C GLN A 89 -19.60 -2.93 -4.06
N GLU A 90 -19.06 -2.76 -2.86
CA GLU A 90 -18.41 -3.83 -2.11
C GLU A 90 -19.48 -4.92 -1.89
N GLU A 91 -19.26 -6.14 -2.39
CA GLU A 91 -20.16 -7.26 -2.09
C GLU A 91 -19.95 -7.63 -0.63
N ASP A 92 -20.85 -7.16 0.24
CA ASP A 92 -20.90 -7.55 1.64
C ASP A 92 -21.27 -9.03 1.73
N THR A 93 -20.26 -9.89 1.86
CA THR A 93 -20.44 -11.32 2.11
C THR A 93 -20.61 -11.61 3.61
N SER A 94 -21.23 -10.69 4.36
CA SER A 94 -21.54 -10.87 5.78
C SER A 94 -22.85 -11.61 6.04
N ASP A 95 -23.56 -12.10 5.03
CA ASP A 95 -24.85 -12.78 5.18
C ASP A 95 -24.89 -14.18 4.54
N ARG A 96 -23.96 -15.05 4.95
CA ARG A 96 -24.04 -16.50 4.74
C ARG A 96 -23.66 -17.28 6.00
N ARG A 97 -24.41 -17.08 7.07
CA ARG A 97 -24.36 -17.98 8.22
C ARG A 97 -25.73 -18.24 8.83
#